data_AF-A0A1Q2L365-F1
#
_entry.id   AF-A0A1Q2L365-F1
#
_cell.length_a   1.000
_cell.length_b   1.000
_cell.length_c   1.000
_cell.angle_alpha   90.00
_cell.angle_beta   90.00
_cell.angle_gamma   90.00
#
_symmetry.space_group_name_H-M   'P 1'
#
loop_
_entity.id
_entity.type
_entity.pdbx_description
1 polymer ?
#
loop_
_entity_poly.entity_id
_entity_poly.type
_entity_poly.pdbx_seq_one_letter_code
_entity_poly.pdbx_strand_id
1 'polypeptide(L)' 'MTVKSTMSPDTIVAVWPATKSVFEQHNIALVTEPLTTISSSAELDNLIDELNKAAMNPEAACSPGG' A
#
# COMPACT_ATOMS: atom_id res chain seq x y z
N MET A 1 6.13 6.83 10.62
CA MET A 1 6.06 7.51 9.30
C MET A 1 4.85 6.92 8.58
N THR A 2 4.01 7.73 7.94
CA THR A 2 2.75 7.28 7.32
C THR A 2 2.84 7.34 5.80
N VAL A 3 2.06 6.50 5.12
CA VAL A 3 1.98 6.47 3.66
C VAL A 3 1.25 7.71 3.17
N LYS A 4 1.79 8.36 2.13
CA LYS A 4 1.18 9.52 1.47
C LYS A 4 0.82 9.18 0.04
N SER A 5 -0.28 9.75 -0.45
CA SER A 5 -0.75 9.57 -1.83
C SER A 5 0.19 10.13 -2.90
N THR A 6 1.08 11.06 -2.52
CA THR A 6 2.14 11.59 -3.37
C THR A 6 3.33 10.63 -3.51
N MET A 7 3.38 9.56 -2.73
CA MET A 7 4.43 8.54 -2.85
C MET A 7 4.07 7.53 -3.93
N SER A 8 5.09 6.95 -4.54
CA SER A 8 4.93 5.92 -5.56
C SER A 8 4.84 4.53 -4.92
N PRO A 9 4.04 3.60 -5.47
CA PRO A 9 3.93 2.24 -4.93
C PRO A 9 5.28 1.55 -4.74
N ASP A 10 6.23 1.74 -5.68
CA ASP A 10 7.59 1.21 -5.57
C ASP A 10 8.33 1.74 -4.31
N THR A 11 8.24 3.05 -4.06
CA THR A 11 8.84 3.69 -2.87
C THR A 11 8.17 3.23 -1.59
N ILE A 12 6.84 3.07 -1.61
CA ILE A 12 6.07 2.61 -0.45
C ILE A 12 6.47 1.19 -0.09
N VAL A 13 6.60 0.28 -1.05
CA VAL A 13 7.06 -1.09 -0.80
C VAL A 13 8.53 -1.12 -0.34
N ALA A 14 9.38 -0.24 -0.87
CA ALA A 14 10.77 -0.15 -0.44
C ALA A 14 10.91 0.25 1.06
N VAL A 15 10.02 1.13 1.55
CA VAL A 15 10.01 1.57 2.96
C VAL A 15 9.22 0.61 3.85
N TRP A 16 8.10 0.08 3.34
CA TRP A 16 7.17 -0.81 4.04
C TRP A 16 6.90 -2.05 3.18
N PRO A 17 7.78 -3.06 3.20
CA PRO A 17 7.64 -4.24 2.33
C PRO A 17 6.33 -5.02 2.54
N ALA A 18 5.73 -4.95 3.73
CA ALA A 18 4.44 -5.56 4.03
C ALA A 18 3.27 -4.96 3.21
N THR A 19 3.41 -3.73 2.70
CA THR A 19 2.38 -3.09 1.88
C THR A 19 2.27 -3.68 0.48
N LYS A 20 3.26 -4.47 0.04
CA LYS A 20 3.25 -5.13 -1.27
C LYS A 20 1.96 -5.94 -1.50
N SER A 21 1.52 -6.68 -0.49
CA SER A 21 0.31 -7.50 -0.57
C SER A 21 -0.95 -6.66 -0.81
N VAL A 22 -1.01 -5.43 -0.28
CA VAL A 22 -2.13 -4.51 -0.52
C VAL A 22 -2.17 -4.07 -1.98
N PHE A 23 -1.02 -3.73 -2.57
CA PHE A 23 -0.94 -3.39 -3.99
C PHE A 23 -1.37 -4.57 -4.88
N GLU A 24 -0.94 -5.79 -4.54
CA GLU A 24 -1.34 -7.01 -5.26
C GLU A 24 -2.85 -7.26 -5.16
N GLN A 25 -3.46 -7.06 -3.98
CA GLN A 25 -4.92 -7.20 -3.76
C GLN A 25 -5.74 -6.21 -4.58
N HIS A 26 -5.26 -4.97 -4.73
CA HIS A 26 -5.91 -3.94 -5.53
C HIS A 26 -5.52 -3.97 -7.03
N ASN A 27 -4.71 -4.95 -7.45
CA ASN A 27 -4.18 -5.06 -8.81
C ASN A 27 -3.40 -3.81 -9.28
N ILE A 28 -2.72 -3.15 -8.34
CA ILE A 28 -1.93 -1.95 -8.60
C ILE A 28 -0.48 -2.35 -8.90
N ALA A 29 0.04 -1.91 -10.03
CA ALA A 29 1.42 -2.16 -10.40
C ALA A 29 2.39 -1.35 -9.53
N LEU A 30 3.54 -1.95 -9.20
CA LEU A 30 4.63 -1.27 -8.49
C LEU A 30 5.39 -0.34 -9.45
N VAL A 31 4.82 0.83 -9.70
CA VAL A 31 5.42 1.85 -10.58
C VAL A 31 6.04 2.98 -9.77
N THR A 32 6.83 3.80 -10.46
CA THR A 32 7.45 5.01 -9.91
C THR A 32 6.53 6.23 -9.93
N GLU A 33 5.33 6.10 -10.51
CA GLU A 33 4.31 7.15 -10.53
C GLU A 33 3.59 7.24 -9.17
N PRO A 34 3.11 8.43 -8.76
CA PRO A 34 2.44 8.60 -7.47
C PRO A 34 1.05 7.95 -7.47
N LEU A 35 0.56 7.51 -6.30
CA LEU A 35 -0.76 6.88 -6.18
C LEU A 35 -1.90 7.77 -6.71
N THR A 36 -1.77 9.09 -6.62
CA THR A 36 -2.72 10.05 -7.19
C THR A 36 -2.93 9.94 -8.69
N THR A 37 -1.97 9.39 -9.45
CA THR A 37 -2.11 9.20 -10.91
C THR A 37 -2.62 7.82 -11.28
N ILE A 38 -2.51 6.85 -10.36
CA ILE A 38 -2.82 5.44 -10.61
C ILE A 38 -4.23 5.09 -10.12
N SER A 39 -4.70 5.74 -9.06
CA SER A 39 -6.02 5.49 -8.46
C SER A 39 -6.89 6.74 -8.48
N SER A 40 -8.19 6.57 -8.72
CA SER A 40 -9.17 7.66 -8.57
C SER A 40 -9.29 8.09 -7.11
N SER A 41 -9.60 9.36 -6.85
CA SER A 41 -9.58 9.95 -5.50
C SER A 41 -10.40 9.20 -4.44
N ALA A 42 -11.49 8.54 -4.84
CA ALA A 42 -12.34 7.75 -3.93
C ALA A 42 -11.71 6.39 -3.53
N GLU A 43 -10.97 5.77 -4.46
CA GLU A 43 -10.25 4.51 -4.22
C GLU A 43 -8.94 4.76 -3.47
N LEU A 44 -8.35 5.94 -3.71
CA LEU A 44 -7.09 6.36 -3.14
C LEU A 44 -7.15 6.49 -1.61
N ASP A 45 -8.23 7.01 -1.05
CA ASP A 45 -8.37 7.19 0.41
C ASP A 45 -8.43 5.84 1.13
N ASN A 46 -9.22 4.90 0.60
CA ASN A 46 -9.30 3.52 1.10
C ASN A 46 -7.95 2.80 0.97
N LEU A 47 -7.27 2.95 -0.17
CA LEU A 47 -5.96 2.34 -0.38
C LEU A 47 -4.94 2.88 0.62
N ILE A 48 -4.94 4.20 0.88
CA ILE A 48 -4.04 4.82 1.85
C ILE A 48 -4.29 4.28 3.27
N ASP A 49 -5.55 4.08 3.68
CA ASP A 49 -5.88 3.49 4.98
C ASP A 49 -5.32 2.06 5.10
N GLU A 50 -5.59 1.20 4.11
CA GLU A 50 -5.11 -0.18 4.08
C GLU A 50 -3.58 -0.26 4.06
N LEU A 51 -2.91 0.60 3.28
CA LEU A 51 -1.46 0.70 3.24
C LEU A 51 -0.88 1.13 4.60
N ASN A 52 -1.51 2.09 5.28
CA ASN A 52 -1.08 2.50 6.62
C ASN A 52 -1.28 1.38 7.65
N LYS A 53 -2.37 0.60 7.55
CA LYS A 53 -2.63 -0.56 8.40
C LYS A 53 -1.61 -1.68 8.19
N ALA A 54 -1.27 -1.98 6.94
CA ALA A 54 -0.22 -2.95 6.61
C ALA A 54 1.17 -2.46 7.05
N ALA A 55 1.44 -1.16 6.92
CA ALA A 55 2.70 -0.54 7.35
C ALA A 55 2.88 -0.53 8.89
N MET A 56 1.78 -0.34 9.65
CA MET A 56 1.83 -0.34 11.12
C MET A 56 1.81 -1.74 11.72
N ASN A 57 1.27 -2.74 11.00
CA ASN A 57 1.09 -4.09 11.50
C ASN A 57 1.66 -5.13 10.51
N PRO A 58 3.00 -5.21 10.35
CA PRO A 58 3.63 -6.13 9.42
C PRO A 58 3.35 -7.61 9.76
N GLU A 59 2.92 -7.90 11.00
CA GLU A 59 2.56 -9.24 11.47
C GLU A 59 1.13 -9.66 11.09
N ALA A 60 0.23 -8.73 10.73
CA ALA A 60 -1.13 -9.09 10.27
C ALA A 60 -1.15 -9.77 8.90
N ALA A 61 -0.06 -9.68 8.13
CA ALA A 61 0.12 -10.43 6.89
C ALA A 61 0.59 -11.88 7.13
N CYS A 62 0.90 -12.27 8.36
CA CYS A 62 1.33 -13.62 8.72
C CYS A 62 0.33 -14.27 9.68
N SER A 63 -0.81 -14.75 9.15
CA SER A 63 -1.54 -15.92 9.68
C SER A 63 -2.70 -16.34 8.76
N PRO A 64 -2.51 -17.39 7.95
CA PRO A 64 -3.51 -18.45 7.83
C PRO A 64 -3.02 -19.67 8.62
N GLY A 65 -3.48 -19.84 9.86
CA GLY A 65 -3.35 -21.13 10.57
C GLY A 65 -2.78 -21.03 11.97
N GLY A 66 -3.64 -21.31 12.96
CA GLY A 66 -3.33 -21.48 14.38
C GLY A 66 -4.61 -21.51 15.20
#